data_AF-A0A523ZSP8-F1
#
_entry.id   AF-A0A523ZSP8-F1
#
_cell.length_a   1.000
_cell.length_b   1.000
_cell.length_c   1.000
_cell.angle_alpha   90.00
_cell.angle_beta   90.00
_cell.angle_gamma   90.00
#
_symmetry.space_group_name_H-M   'P 1'
#
loop_
_entity.id
_entity.type
_entity.pdbx_description
1 polymer ?
#
loop_
_entity_poly.entity_id
_entity_poly.type
_entity_poly.pdbx_seq_one_letter_code
_entity_poly.pdbx_strand_id
1 'polypeptide(L)'
;MMLRKKIFPFSLFLMAVIPFFLFTLGIEECDWHLEEVLSIGSLEDDLLFQWVGIVVDGEQNIYVTDALDYSLKKFDPAGRLVKKAGRKGQGPG
;
A
#
# COMPACT_ATOMS: atom_id res chain seq x y z
N MET A 1 58.64 4.22 -31.72
CA MET A 1 57.46 4.92 -32.29
C MET A 1 56.26 4.67 -31.37
N MET A 2 56.12 5.46 -30.31
CA MET A 2 55.07 5.28 -29.29
C MET A 2 53.83 6.09 -29.67
N LEU A 3 52.75 5.42 -30.08
CA LEU A 3 51.44 6.05 -30.22
C LEU A 3 50.97 6.53 -28.84
N ARG A 4 51.12 7.84 -28.56
CA ARG A 4 50.46 8.50 -27.42
C ARG A 4 48.96 8.36 -27.60
N LYS A 5 48.33 7.51 -26.78
CA LYS A 5 46.87 7.30 -26.70
C LYS A 5 46.19 8.64 -26.37
N LYS A 6 45.69 9.35 -27.38
CA LYS A 6 44.88 10.59 -27.28
C LYS A 6 43.47 10.34 -26.71
N ILE A 7 43.32 9.44 -25.73
CA ILE A 7 42.02 9.00 -25.22
C ILE A 7 41.58 9.87 -24.02
N PHE A 8 42.51 10.60 -23.40
CA PHE A 8 42.30 11.22 -22.08
C PHE A 8 41.21 12.32 -22.01
N PRO A 9 41.08 13.28 -22.95
CA PRO A 9 40.06 14.33 -22.83
C PRO A 9 38.68 13.90 -23.34
N PHE A 10 38.63 13.03 -24.35
CA PHE A 10 37.37 12.54 -24.93
C PHE A 10 36.62 11.61 -23.96
N SER A 11 37.37 10.76 -23.26
CA SER A 11 36.83 9.91 -22.20
C SER A 11 36.22 10.72 -21.06
N LEU A 12 36.85 11.82 -20.66
CA LEU A 12 36.36 12.69 -19.59
C LEU A 12 35.11 13.47 -20.03
N PHE A 13 35.04 13.88 -21.29
CA PHE A 13 33.88 14.55 -21.87
C PHE A 13 32.66 13.62 -21.94
N LEU A 14 32.83 12.38 -22.39
CA LEU A 14 31.76 11.37 -22.41
C LEU A 14 31.22 11.05 -21.02
N MET A 15 32.08 10.99 -19.99
CA MET A 15 31.66 10.79 -18.60
C MET A 15 30.82 11.95 -18.03
N ALA A 16 30.90 13.15 -18.59
CA ALA A 16 30.08 14.29 -18.17
C ALA A 16 28.78 14.40 -19.00
N VAL A 17 28.84 14.07 -20.30
CA VAL A 17 27.69 14.17 -21.20
C VAL A 17 26.68 13.04 -20.98
N ILE A 18 27.14 11.81 -20.71
CA ILE A 18 26.23 10.67 -20.51
C ILE A 18 25.33 10.85 -19.28
N PRO A 19 25.82 11.21 -18.07
CA PRO A 19 24.96 11.42 -16.92
C PRO A 19 24.03 12.61 -17.10
N PHE A 20 24.49 13.68 -17.74
CA PHE A 20 23.65 14.83 -18.08
C PHE A 20 22.54 14.45 -19.06
N PHE A 21 22.86 13.66 -20.08
CA PHE A 21 21.89 13.16 -21.06
C PHE A 21 20.89 12.17 -20.43
N LEU A 22 21.36 11.29 -19.54
CA LEU A 22 20.50 10.39 -18.76
C LEU A 22 19.60 11.14 -17.79
N PHE A 23 20.09 12.23 -17.18
CA PHE A 23 19.30 13.13 -16.34
C PHE A 23 18.26 13.89 -17.16
N THR A 24 18.61 14.36 -18.38
CA THR A 24 17.63 14.97 -19.31
C THR A 24 16.65 13.97 -19.90
N LEU A 25 17.00 12.68 -19.96
CA LEU A 25 16.11 11.60 -20.40
C LEU A 25 15.00 11.31 -19.38
N GLY A 26 15.01 11.97 -18.20
CA GLY A 26 13.87 11.99 -17.31
C GLY A 26 13.44 10.58 -16.91
N ILE A 27 14.39 9.75 -16.47
CA ILE A 27 14.05 8.52 -15.77
C ILE A 27 13.49 8.97 -14.41
N GLU A 28 12.22 9.37 -14.40
CA GLU A 28 11.49 9.61 -13.17
C GLU A 28 11.32 8.26 -12.48
N GLU A 29 12.03 8.10 -11.37
CA GLU A 29 11.80 6.98 -10.48
C GLU A 29 10.37 7.07 -9.96
N CYS A 30 9.66 5.95 -9.93
CA CYS A 30 8.27 5.92 -9.50
C CYS A 30 8.18 6.35 -8.03
N ASP A 31 7.66 7.55 -7.81
CA ASP A 31 7.51 8.15 -6.48
C ASP A 31 6.24 7.61 -5.81
N TRP A 32 6.42 6.61 -4.96
CA TRP A 32 5.34 5.97 -4.23
C TRP A 32 5.06 6.74 -2.94
N HIS A 33 3.97 7.51 -2.93
CA HIS A 33 3.44 8.13 -1.73
C HIS A 33 2.24 7.34 -1.19
N LEU A 34 2.34 6.94 0.07
CA LEU A 34 1.26 6.31 0.82
C LEU A 34 0.65 7.33 1.78
N GLU A 35 -0.68 7.42 1.78
CA GLU A 35 -1.45 8.22 2.72
C GLU A 35 -2.45 7.32 3.44
N GLU A 36 -2.62 7.55 4.74
CA GLU A 36 -3.69 6.91 5.49
C GLU A 36 -5.02 7.56 5.11
N VAL A 37 -5.90 6.79 4.48
CA VAL A 37 -7.23 7.28 4.06
C VAL A 37 -8.28 7.05 5.14
N LEU A 38 -8.20 5.91 5.85
CA LEU A 38 -9.15 5.53 6.88
C LEU A 38 -8.53 4.47 7.80
N SER A 39 -8.72 4.67 9.10
CA SER A 39 -8.55 3.62 10.11
C SER A 39 -9.90 2.97 10.41
N ILE A 40 -9.93 1.65 10.47
CA ILE A 40 -11.14 0.87 10.72
C ILE A 40 -10.96 0.12 12.04
N GLY A 41 -11.92 0.33 12.94
CA GLY A 41 -11.92 -0.25 14.28
C GLY A 41 -10.96 0.44 15.26
N SER A 42 -10.95 -0.07 16.48
CA SER A 42 -10.12 0.36 17.62
C SER A 42 -9.49 -0.87 18.28
N LEU A 43 -8.60 -0.63 19.26
CA LEU A 43 -8.04 -1.66 20.13
C LEU A 43 -9.01 -2.11 21.23
N GLU A 44 -10.28 -1.73 21.13
CA GLU A 44 -11.34 -2.05 22.09
C GLU A 44 -12.19 -3.24 21.58
N ASP A 45 -13.52 -3.21 21.78
CA ASP A 45 -14.45 -4.31 21.48
C ASP A 45 -14.56 -4.66 19.98
N ASP A 46 -13.94 -3.87 19.11
CA ASP A 46 -14.00 -3.95 17.65
C ASP A 46 -12.74 -4.47 16.97
N LEU A 47 -11.76 -4.94 17.75
CA LEU A 47 -10.49 -5.49 17.29
C LEU A 47 -10.67 -6.56 16.20
N LEU A 48 -9.99 -6.41 15.06
CA LEU A 48 -9.97 -7.40 13.98
C LEU A 48 -8.89 -8.44 14.25
N PHE A 49 -9.27 -9.71 14.41
CA PHE A 49 -8.32 -10.77 14.78
C PHE A 49 -7.72 -11.46 13.57
N GLN A 50 -8.51 -11.68 12.51
CA GLN A 50 -8.02 -12.11 11.20
C GLN A 50 -9.05 -11.76 10.12
N TRP A 51 -8.98 -10.55 9.59
CA TRP A 51 -9.83 -10.16 8.47
C TRP A 51 -9.51 -11.01 7.22
N VAL A 52 -10.56 -11.42 6.49
CA VAL A 52 -10.41 -12.25 5.28
C VAL A 52 -11.03 -11.60 4.05
N GLY A 53 -12.12 -10.85 4.22
CA GLY A 53 -12.79 -10.16 3.13
C GLY A 53 -13.39 -8.84 3.59
N ILE A 54 -13.49 -7.92 2.63
CA ILE A 54 -14.05 -6.59 2.81
C ILE A 54 -15.00 -6.26 1.65
N VAL A 55 -16.17 -5.71 1.96
CA VAL A 55 -17.11 -5.14 0.97
C VAL A 55 -17.69 -3.84 1.50
N VAL A 56 -18.13 -2.97 0.59
CA VAL A 56 -18.74 -1.68 0.93
C VAL A 56 -20.13 -1.62 0.29
N ASP A 57 -21.14 -1.19 1.05
CA ASP A 57 -22.51 -1.03 0.54
C ASP A 57 -22.74 0.36 -0.11
N GLY A 58 -23.94 0.61 -0.62
CA GLY A 58 -24.29 1.89 -1.26
C GLY A 58 -24.34 3.09 -0.30
N GLU A 59 -24.34 2.86 1.01
CA GLU A 59 -24.29 3.89 2.04
C GLU A 59 -22.87 4.11 2.58
N GLN A 60 -21.87 3.47 1.96
CA GLN A 60 -20.46 3.47 2.37
C GLN A 60 -20.20 2.76 3.70
N ASN A 61 -21.12 1.91 4.18
CA ASN A 61 -20.82 1.05 5.30
C ASN A 61 -19.87 -0.07 4.86
N ILE A 62 -18.92 -0.38 5.73
CA ILE A 62 -17.85 -1.33 5.45
C ILE A 62 -18.14 -2.62 6.20
N TYR A 63 -18.09 -3.76 5.51
CA TYR A 63 -18.35 -5.07 6.07
C TYR A 63 -17.08 -5.90 6.00
N VAL A 64 -16.64 -6.43 7.14
CA VAL A 64 -15.42 -7.23 7.26
C VAL A 64 -15.75 -8.59 7.86
N THR A 65 -15.28 -9.66 7.23
CA THR A 65 -15.31 -11.00 7.82
C THR A 65 -14.07 -11.21 8.70
N ASP A 66 -14.29 -11.53 9.98
CA ASP A 66 -13.24 -11.78 10.96
C ASP A 66 -13.20 -13.27 11.30
N ALA A 67 -12.22 -13.98 10.74
CA ALA A 67 -12.19 -15.43 10.76
C ALA A 67 -11.86 -16.02 12.14
N LEU A 68 -11.00 -15.36 12.92
CA LEU A 68 -10.65 -15.83 14.27
C LEU A 68 -11.70 -15.47 15.31
N ASP A 69 -12.44 -14.39 15.07
CA ASP A 69 -13.60 -14.01 15.89
C ASP A 69 -14.91 -14.69 15.43
N TYR A 70 -14.88 -15.39 14.28
CA TYR A 70 -16.02 -16.07 13.67
C TYR A 70 -17.22 -15.15 13.47
N SER A 71 -16.95 -13.90 13.08
CA SER A 71 -17.95 -12.85 13.02
C SER A 71 -17.90 -12.06 11.70
N LEU A 72 -19.04 -11.46 11.38
CA LEU A 72 -19.17 -10.40 10.38
C LEU A 72 -19.33 -9.08 11.14
N LYS A 73 -18.47 -8.11 10.84
CA LYS A 73 -18.47 -6.77 11.44
C LYS A 73 -18.88 -5.73 10.41
N LYS A 74 -19.82 -4.87 10.77
CA LYS A 74 -20.24 -3.69 10.02
C LYS A 74 -19.63 -2.46 10.68
N PHE A 75 -18.94 -1.65 9.90
CA PHE A 75 -18.43 -0.34 10.27
C PHE A 75 -19.16 0.75 9.48
N ASP A 76 -19.28 1.93 10.07
CA ASP A 76 -19.78 3.10 9.36
C ASP A 76 -18.70 3.69 8.42
N PRO A 77 -19.02 4.70 7.59
CA PRO A 77 -18.04 5.32 6.69
C PRO A 77 -16.85 5.98 7.41
N ALA A 78 -16.96 6.23 8.71
CA ALA A 78 -15.89 6.76 9.55
C ALA A 78 -15.05 5.66 10.22
N GLY A 79 -15.27 4.39 9.87
CA GLY A 79 -14.51 3.26 10.39
C GLY A 79 -14.93 2.80 11.79
N ARG A 80 -16.04 3.30 12.33
CA ARG A 80 -16.51 2.94 13.68
C ARG A 80 -17.39 1.70 13.63
N LEU A 81 -17.20 0.76 14.57
CA LEU A 81 -18.01 -0.46 14.62
C LEU A 81 -19.48 -0.12 14.90
N VAL A 82 -20.36 -0.52 14.00
CA VAL A 82 -21.82 -0.38 14.13
C VAL A 82 -22.44 -1.66 14.64
N LYS A 83 -21.97 -2.81 14.14
CA LYS A 83 -22.56 -4.10 14.48
C LYS A 83 -21.58 -5.25 14.30
N LYS A 84 -21.63 -6.21 15.23
CA LYS A 84 -21.01 -7.53 15.09
C LYS A 84 -22.11 -8.59 15.04
N ALA A 85 -21.98 -9.56 14.14
CA ALA A 85 -22.89 -10.69 14.02
C ALA A 85 -22.08 -11.99 13.89
N GLY A 86 -22.53 -13.05 14.55
CA GLY A 86 -21.83 -14.33 14.58
C GLY A 86 -20.90 -14.51 15.77
N ARG A 87 -20.48 -15.75 15.95
CA ARG A 87 -19.58 -16.26 16.99
C ARG A 87 -19.14 -17.66 16.59
N LYS A 88 -18.14 -18.19 17.30
CA LYS A 88 -17.78 -19.61 17.17
C LYS A 88 -18.99 -20.49 17.51
N GLY A 89 -19.36 -21.42 16.62
CA GLY A 89 -20.62 -22.15 16.70
C GLY A 89 -20.54 -23.56 17.33
N GLN A 90 -21.62 -23.93 18.05
CA GLN A 90 -22.05 -25.31 18.37
C GLN A 90 -23.59 -25.48 18.33
N GLY A 91 -24.35 -24.48 17.84
CA GLY A 91 -25.81 -24.44 17.80
C GLY A 91 -26.32 -23.54 16.66
N PRO A 92 -27.64 -23.28 16.55
CA PRO A 92 -28.17 -22.42 15.48
C PRO A 92 -27.55 -21.04 15.52
N GLY A 93 -27.30 -20.47 14.33
CA GLY A 93 -26.58 -19.21 14.10
C GLY A 93 -27.30 -17.98 14.62
#